data_AF-G5A4T9-F1
#
_entry.id   AF-G5A4T9-F1
#
_cell.length_a   1.000
_cell.length_b   1.000
_cell.length_c   1.000
_cell.angle_alpha   90.00
_cell.angle_beta   90.00
_cell.angle_gamma   90.00
#
_symmetry.space_group_name_H-M   'P 1'
#
loop_
_entity.id
_entity.type
_entity.pdbx_description
1 polymer ?
#
loop_
_entity_poly.entity_id
_entity_poly.type
_entity_poly.pdbx_seq_one_letter_code
_entity_poly.pdbx_strand_id
1 'polypeptide(L)'
;RRECIVDGLMSLAAKSRTQGTKRWLEKWSGRWNAADTEEDMAAVVNSKDDWEKLRSLKYGADELLHLCDPSLRTVGAIHLLCAEMYAEEERALTGIEVSDDVSTPAKVRLHLKVLQKNTDYHTALSGSHQEVNWAQVSDFFVNAVAQIEGDDSQSY
;
A
#
# COMPACT_ATOMS: atom_id res chain seq x y z
N ARG A 1 -2.65 6.04 4.73
CA ARG A 1 -3.38 4.91 5.37
C ARG A 1 -4.90 5.00 5.24
N ARG A 2 -5.56 6.08 5.70
CA ARG A 2 -7.03 6.25 5.58
C ARG A 2 -7.51 6.05 4.13
N GLU A 3 -6.87 6.73 3.19
CA GLU A 3 -7.17 6.59 1.75
C GLU A 3 -7.05 5.15 1.25
N CYS A 4 -5.98 4.44 1.66
CA CYS A 4 -5.78 3.02 1.31
C CYS A 4 -6.89 2.11 1.80
N ILE A 5 -7.37 2.36 3.03
CA ILE A 5 -8.50 1.60 3.60
C ILE A 5 -9.77 1.89 2.80
N VAL A 6 -10.08 3.17 2.56
CA VAL A 6 -11.27 3.57 1.81
C VAL A 6 -11.26 3.00 0.39
N ASP A 7 -10.16 3.16 -0.34
CA ASP A 7 -9.96 2.61 -1.68
C ASP A 7 -10.17 1.09 -1.70
N GLY A 8 -9.46 0.39 -0.81
CA GLY A 8 -9.54 -1.06 -0.73
C GLY A 8 -10.95 -1.56 -0.37
N LEU A 9 -11.63 -0.91 0.58
CA LEU A 9 -13.00 -1.26 0.96
C LEU A 9 -13.97 -1.08 -0.22
N MET A 10 -13.84 0.02 -0.97
CA MET A 10 -14.67 0.29 -2.14
C MET A 10 -14.37 -0.66 -3.30
N SER A 11 -13.10 -0.98 -3.55
CA SER A 11 -12.66 -1.99 -4.52
C SER A 11 -13.24 -3.37 -4.18
N LEU A 12 -13.19 -3.77 -2.90
CA LEU A 12 -13.77 -5.03 -2.44
C LEU A 12 -15.31 -5.01 -2.53
N ALA A 13 -15.96 -3.88 -2.22
CA ALA A 13 -17.41 -3.73 -2.33
C ALA A 13 -17.88 -3.90 -3.78
N ALA A 14 -17.16 -3.31 -4.74
CA ALA A 14 -17.45 -3.42 -6.17
C ALA A 14 -17.32 -4.87 -6.68
N LYS A 15 -16.39 -5.65 -6.12
CA LYS A 15 -16.16 -7.07 -6.47
C LYS A 15 -17.07 -8.04 -5.70
N SER A 16 -17.75 -7.57 -4.64
CA SER A 16 -18.53 -8.43 -3.77
C SER A 16 -19.82 -8.91 -4.43
N ARG A 17 -20.07 -10.22 -4.39
CA ARG A 17 -21.31 -10.84 -4.93
C ARG A 17 -22.47 -10.81 -3.94
N THR A 18 -22.22 -10.51 -2.67
CA THR A 18 -23.25 -10.55 -1.63
C THR A 18 -23.66 -9.14 -1.24
N GLN A 19 -24.94 -8.82 -1.39
CA GLN A 19 -25.47 -7.48 -1.10
C GLN A 19 -25.21 -7.05 0.35
N GLY A 20 -25.26 -7.99 1.30
CA GLY A 20 -24.97 -7.72 2.71
C GLY A 20 -23.51 -7.32 2.94
N THR A 21 -22.55 -7.97 2.29
CA THR A 21 -21.13 -7.63 2.38
C THR A 21 -20.86 -6.29 1.70
N LYS A 22 -21.42 -6.07 0.50
CA LYS A 22 -21.31 -4.80 -0.21
C LYS A 22 -21.78 -3.61 0.64
N ARG A 23 -23.01 -3.66 1.18
CA ARG A 23 -23.56 -2.61 2.05
C ARG A 23 -22.71 -2.38 3.30
N TRP A 24 -22.19 -3.45 3.90
CA TRP A 24 -21.32 -3.35 5.07
C TRP A 24 -20.01 -2.62 4.75
N LEU A 25 -19.34 -2.99 3.64
CA LEU A 25 -18.11 -2.33 3.18
C LEU A 25 -18.35 -0.85 2.86
N GLU A 26 -19.41 -0.54 2.11
CA GLU A 26 -19.81 0.84 1.79
C GLU A 26 -20.11 1.66 3.06
N LYS A 27 -20.84 1.08 4.03
CA LYS A 27 -21.11 1.74 5.31
C LYS A 27 -19.84 2.00 6.11
N TRP A 28 -18.90 1.05 6.13
CA TRP A 28 -17.65 1.23 6.86
C TRP A 28 -16.75 2.25 6.19
N SER A 29 -16.62 2.22 4.86
CA SER A 29 -15.97 3.26 4.06
C SER A 29 -16.58 4.64 4.34
N GLY A 30 -17.91 4.74 4.39
CA GLY A 30 -18.61 5.97 4.75
C GLY A 30 -18.26 6.49 6.15
N ARG A 31 -18.12 5.60 7.15
CA ARG A 31 -17.64 6.01 8.49
C ARG A 31 -16.21 6.52 8.48
N TRP A 32 -15.32 5.92 7.69
CA TRP A 32 -13.97 6.46 7.51
C TRP A 32 -13.99 7.85 6.90
N ASN A 33 -14.86 8.10 5.92
CA ASN A 33 -14.95 9.40 5.26
C ASN A 33 -15.61 10.48 6.12
N ALA A 34 -16.55 10.11 6.98
CA ALA A 34 -17.26 11.02 7.87
C ALA A 34 -16.57 11.25 9.23
N ALA A 35 -15.47 10.54 9.52
CA ALA A 35 -14.73 10.73 10.75
C ALA A 35 -13.89 12.01 10.68
N ASP A 36 -14.32 13.01 11.46
CA ASP A 36 -13.74 14.36 11.48
C ASP A 36 -13.04 14.69 12.80
N THR A 37 -13.33 13.94 13.88
CA THR A 37 -12.68 14.10 15.19
C THR A 37 -11.70 12.96 15.48
N GLU A 38 -10.78 13.15 16.43
CA GLU A 38 -9.89 12.09 16.90
C GLU A 38 -10.67 10.91 17.50
N GLU A 39 -11.79 11.19 18.16
CA GLU A 39 -12.66 10.19 18.79
C GLU A 39 -13.39 9.36 17.73
N ASP A 40 -13.93 9.99 16.69
CA ASP A 40 -14.52 9.31 15.54
C ASP A 40 -13.49 8.44 14.84
N MET A 41 -12.31 9.01 14.58
CA MET A 41 -11.21 8.28 13.95
C MET A 41 -10.80 7.08 14.79
N ALA A 42 -10.65 7.22 16.10
CA ALA A 42 -10.32 6.12 17.01
C ALA A 42 -11.42 5.05 17.00
N ALA A 43 -12.70 5.44 16.99
CA ALA A 43 -13.82 4.50 16.94
C ALA A 43 -13.82 3.66 15.65
N VAL A 44 -13.53 4.28 14.51
CA VAL A 44 -13.49 3.59 13.21
C VAL A 44 -12.23 2.73 13.07
N VAL A 45 -11.06 3.26 13.48
CA VAL A 45 -9.77 2.55 13.45
C VAL A 45 -9.80 1.31 14.34
N ASN A 46 -10.41 1.40 15.53
CA ASN A 46 -10.40 0.32 16.53
C ASN A 46 -11.66 -0.55 16.48
N SER A 47 -12.47 -0.46 15.41
CA SER A 47 -13.68 -1.28 15.27
C SER A 47 -13.35 -2.76 15.09
N LYS A 48 -13.34 -3.50 16.21
CA LYS A 48 -12.97 -4.91 16.25
C LYS A 48 -13.81 -5.77 15.31
N ASP A 49 -15.12 -5.61 15.34
CA ASP A 49 -16.06 -6.41 14.54
C ASP A 49 -15.82 -6.23 13.04
N ASP A 50 -15.53 -5.01 12.60
CA ASP A 50 -15.27 -4.74 11.19
C ASP A 50 -13.95 -5.36 10.73
N TRP A 51 -12.89 -5.23 11.53
CA TRP A 51 -11.60 -5.87 11.24
C TRP A 51 -11.69 -7.40 11.26
N GLU A 52 -12.39 -7.99 12.23
CA GLU A 52 -12.60 -9.44 12.29
C GLU A 52 -13.40 -9.93 11.09
N LYS A 53 -14.44 -9.21 10.69
CA LYS A 53 -15.21 -9.53 9.49
C LYS A 53 -14.34 -9.41 8.24
N LEU A 54 -13.54 -8.36 8.09
CA LEU A 54 -12.62 -8.21 6.96
C LEU A 54 -11.56 -9.32 6.91
N ARG A 55 -11.03 -9.70 8.07
CA ARG A 55 -10.12 -10.86 8.24
C ARG A 55 -10.76 -12.17 7.80
N SER A 56 -12.02 -12.42 8.17
CA SER A 56 -12.74 -13.62 7.73
C SER A 56 -12.95 -13.69 6.21
N LEU A 57 -13.00 -12.52 5.55
CA LEU A 57 -13.02 -12.39 4.09
C LEU A 57 -11.62 -12.43 3.45
N LYS A 58 -10.57 -12.66 4.24
CA LYS A 58 -9.16 -12.61 3.82
C LYS A 58 -8.83 -11.32 3.07
N TYR A 59 -9.42 -10.21 3.51
CA TYR A 59 -9.26 -8.89 2.88
C TYR A 59 -9.64 -8.85 1.39
N GLY A 60 -10.37 -9.85 0.89
CA GLY A 60 -10.66 -9.98 -0.55
C GLY A 60 -9.42 -10.22 -1.41
N ALA A 61 -8.34 -10.77 -0.84
CA ALA A 61 -7.02 -10.88 -1.46
C ALA A 61 -6.41 -9.52 -1.88
N ASP A 62 -6.87 -8.41 -1.29
CA ASP A 62 -6.27 -7.10 -1.47
C ASP A 62 -5.15 -6.87 -0.43
N GLU A 63 -3.90 -6.94 -0.88
CA GLU A 63 -2.72 -6.75 -0.04
C GLU A 63 -2.65 -5.34 0.57
N LEU A 64 -3.17 -4.33 -0.13
CA LEU A 64 -3.25 -2.96 0.41
C LEU A 64 -4.13 -2.93 1.68
N LEU A 65 -5.28 -3.60 1.64
CA LEU A 65 -6.16 -3.73 2.80
C LEU A 65 -5.53 -4.55 3.91
N HIS A 66 -4.81 -5.62 3.55
CA HIS A 66 -4.12 -6.45 4.52
C HIS A 66 -3.10 -5.65 5.33
N LEU A 67 -2.23 -4.89 4.65
CA LEU A 67 -1.23 -4.01 5.30
C LEU A 67 -1.85 -2.93 6.17
N CYS A 68 -3.10 -2.56 5.89
CA CYS A 68 -3.82 -1.61 6.71
C CYS A 68 -4.43 -2.21 7.99
N ASP A 69 -4.36 -3.53 8.23
CA ASP A 69 -4.84 -4.12 9.48
C ASP A 69 -4.05 -3.56 10.68
N PRO A 70 -4.71 -3.18 11.80
CA PRO A 70 -4.04 -2.66 13.00
C PRO A 70 -2.96 -3.59 13.58
N SER A 71 -3.07 -4.91 13.40
CA SER A 71 -2.07 -5.89 13.83
C SER A 71 -0.75 -5.80 13.03
N LEU A 72 -0.78 -5.20 11.85
CA LEU A 72 0.37 -4.99 10.96
C LEU A 72 0.84 -3.53 10.94
N ARG A 73 0.46 -2.72 11.93
CA ARG A 73 0.69 -1.26 11.92
C ARG A 73 2.12 -0.86 11.56
N THR A 74 3.13 -1.50 12.15
CA THR A 74 4.55 -1.18 11.89
C THR A 74 4.93 -1.52 10.45
N VAL A 75 4.60 -2.73 9.99
CA VAL A 75 4.88 -3.20 8.63
C VAL A 75 4.16 -2.31 7.61
N GLY A 76 2.86 -2.06 7.81
CA GLY A 76 2.07 -1.19 6.95
C GLY A 76 2.61 0.25 6.92
N ALA A 77 3.11 0.78 8.04
CA ALA A 77 3.74 2.10 8.08
C ALA A 77 5.03 2.16 7.25
N ILE A 78 5.86 1.12 7.31
CA ILE A 78 7.08 1.01 6.50
C ILE A 78 6.74 1.04 5.01
N HIS A 79 5.80 0.21 4.57
CA HIS A 79 5.39 0.19 3.16
C HIS A 79 4.77 1.52 2.72
N LEU A 80 3.97 2.17 3.57
CA LEU A 80 3.42 3.49 3.29
C LEU A 80 4.51 4.55 3.14
N LEU A 81 5.54 4.52 4.01
CA LEU A 81 6.67 5.44 3.94
C LEU A 81 7.48 5.21 2.67
N CYS A 82 7.84 3.96 2.36
CA CYS A 82 8.58 3.63 1.13
C CYS A 82 7.82 4.06 -0.13
N ALA A 83 6.53 3.73 -0.21
CA ALA A 83 5.69 4.08 -1.35
C ALA A 83 5.56 5.60 -1.57
N GLU A 84 5.61 6.40 -0.50
CA GLU A 84 5.58 7.87 -0.61
C GLU A 84 6.96 8.46 -0.90
N MET A 85 8.02 7.95 -0.25
CA MET A 85 9.38 8.47 -0.39
C MET A 85 9.99 8.17 -1.76
N TYR A 86 9.76 6.97 -2.29
CA TYR A 86 10.41 6.48 -3.52
C TYR A 86 9.43 6.37 -4.69
N ALA A 87 8.33 7.13 -4.66
CA ALA A 87 7.27 7.02 -5.66
C ALA A 87 7.76 7.29 -7.09
N GLU A 88 8.72 8.21 -7.25
CA GLU A 88 9.27 8.60 -8.56
C GLU A 88 10.22 7.54 -9.10
N GLU A 89 11.10 7.01 -8.26
CA GLU A 89 12.05 5.95 -8.58
C GLU A 89 11.32 4.64 -8.89
N GLU A 90 10.28 4.29 -8.11
CA GLU A 90 9.43 3.14 -8.37
C GLU A 90 8.66 3.27 -9.69
N ARG A 91 8.27 4.49 -10.09
CA ARG A 91 7.66 4.74 -11.41
C ARG A 91 8.66 4.50 -12.52
N ALA A 92 9.85 5.10 -12.43
CA ALA A 92 10.92 4.94 -13.41
C ALA A 92 11.25 3.45 -13.61
N LEU A 93 11.36 2.68 -12.52
CA LEU A 93 11.66 1.25 -12.55
C LEU A 93 10.64 0.38 -13.27
N THR A 94 9.39 0.80 -13.37
CA THR A 94 8.35 -0.03 -14.00
C THR A 94 8.16 0.22 -15.48
N GLY A 95 8.70 1.33 -16.02
CA GLY A 95 8.48 1.74 -17.41
C GLY A 95 6.99 1.90 -17.78
N ILE A 96 6.10 1.89 -16.79
CA ILE A 96 4.67 2.11 -16.99
C ILE A 96 4.55 3.61 -17.25
N GLU A 97 3.98 3.99 -18.40
CA GLU A 97 3.49 5.36 -18.64
C GLU A 97 2.78 5.79 -17.37
N VAL A 98 3.40 6.76 -16.68
CA VAL A 98 3.07 7.12 -15.32
C VAL A 98 1.56 7.25 -15.25
N SER A 99 0.92 6.31 -14.54
CA SER A 99 -0.48 6.49 -14.19
C SER A 99 -0.55 7.86 -13.52
N ASP A 100 -1.27 8.81 -14.13
CA ASP A 100 -1.47 10.16 -13.59
C ASP A 100 -2.06 10.11 -12.16
N ASP A 101 -2.62 8.95 -11.78
CA ASP A 101 -2.97 8.64 -10.40
C ASP A 101 -1.75 8.63 -9.46
N VAL A 102 -1.57 9.78 -8.81
CA VAL A 102 -0.60 10.05 -7.74
C VAL A 102 -1.18 9.82 -6.35
N SER A 103 -2.33 9.17 -6.21
CA SER A 103 -2.93 8.89 -4.91
C SER A 103 -2.09 7.92 -4.08
N THR A 104 -2.14 8.03 -2.75
CA THR A 104 -1.43 7.10 -1.85
C THR A 104 -1.78 5.63 -2.13
N PRO A 105 -3.05 5.21 -2.36
CA PRO A 105 -3.37 3.85 -2.75
C PRO A 105 -2.65 3.39 -4.03
N ALA A 106 -2.59 4.24 -5.05
CA ALA A 106 -1.90 3.92 -6.31
C ALA A 106 -0.39 3.75 -6.10
N LYS A 107 0.24 4.65 -5.34
CA LYS A 107 1.65 4.54 -4.95
C LYS A 107 1.95 3.25 -4.20
N VAL A 108 1.16 2.90 -3.18
CA VAL A 108 1.38 1.66 -2.42
C VAL A 108 1.19 0.41 -3.29
N ARG A 109 0.20 0.41 -4.20
CA ARG A 109 0.03 -0.72 -5.13
C ARG A 109 1.19 -0.84 -6.12
N LEU A 110 1.78 0.28 -6.53
CA LEU A 110 3.01 0.29 -7.34
C LEU A 110 4.18 -0.26 -6.54
N HIS A 111 4.40 0.26 -5.33
CA HIS A 111 5.40 -0.19 -4.37
C HIS A 111 5.39 -1.71 -4.19
N LEU A 112 4.22 -2.29 -3.91
CA LEU A 112 4.10 -3.75 -3.73
C LEU A 112 4.45 -4.54 -5.00
N LYS A 113 4.11 -4.01 -6.19
CA LYS A 113 4.52 -4.63 -7.46
C LYS A 113 6.03 -4.54 -7.69
N VAL A 114 6.66 -3.42 -7.37
CA VAL A 114 8.12 -3.24 -7.49
C VAL A 114 8.83 -4.18 -6.52
N LEU A 115 8.37 -4.23 -5.27
CA LEU A 115 8.89 -5.13 -4.24
C LEU A 115 8.82 -6.60 -4.66
N GLN A 116 7.69 -7.03 -5.25
CA GLN A 116 7.52 -8.40 -5.73
C GLN A 116 8.48 -8.77 -6.87
N LYS A 117 8.88 -7.81 -7.70
CA LYS A 117 9.75 -8.04 -8.86
C LYS A 117 11.25 -7.94 -8.53
N ASN A 118 11.61 -7.29 -7.44
CA ASN A 118 13.00 -6.95 -7.12
C ASN A 118 13.42 -7.61 -5.80
N THR A 119 14.09 -8.75 -5.90
CA THR A 119 14.54 -9.54 -4.74
C THR A 119 15.48 -8.75 -3.81
N ASP A 120 16.33 -7.88 -4.37
CA ASP A 120 17.26 -7.05 -3.59
C ASP A 120 16.51 -5.99 -2.77
N TYR A 121 15.50 -5.35 -3.38
CA TYR A 121 14.63 -4.42 -2.66
C TYR A 121 13.82 -5.13 -1.58
N HIS A 122 13.24 -6.29 -1.90
CA HIS A 122 12.54 -7.11 -0.93
C HIS A 122 13.44 -7.47 0.26
N THR A 123 14.69 -7.83 0.00
CA THR A 123 15.67 -8.18 1.04
C THR A 123 16.05 -6.98 1.90
N ALA A 124 16.27 -5.81 1.30
CA ALA A 124 16.56 -4.57 2.02
C ALA A 124 15.41 -4.14 2.95
N LEU A 125 14.16 -4.33 2.50
CA LEU A 125 12.96 -3.99 3.26
C LEU A 125 12.62 -5.04 4.34
N SER A 126 12.96 -6.31 4.11
CA SER A 126 12.64 -7.45 4.98
C SER A 126 13.70 -7.76 6.05
N GLY A 127 14.48 -6.76 6.47
CA GLY A 127 15.58 -6.90 7.44
C GLY A 127 15.23 -7.83 8.61
N SER A 128 16.19 -8.68 8.99
CA SER A 128 16.02 -9.88 9.82
C SER A 128 15.40 -9.66 11.22
N HIS A 129 15.20 -8.42 11.68
CA HIS A 129 14.81 -8.11 13.05
C HIS A 129 13.95 -6.84 13.20
N GLN A 130 12.82 -6.75 12.48
CA GLN A 130 11.85 -5.64 12.62
C GLN A 130 12.37 -4.23 12.27
N GLU A 131 13.65 -4.07 11.98
CA GLU A 131 14.27 -2.83 11.58
C GLU A 131 14.59 -2.86 10.08
N VAL A 132 14.02 -1.90 9.36
CA VAL A 132 14.31 -1.66 7.94
C VAL A 132 15.75 -1.18 7.82
N ASN A 133 16.52 -1.78 6.91
CA ASN A 133 17.83 -1.24 6.58
C ASN A 133 17.67 -0.10 5.58
N TRP A 134 17.39 1.11 6.09
CA TRP A 134 17.15 2.30 5.27
C TRP A 134 18.31 2.65 4.35
N ALA A 135 19.55 2.34 4.74
CA ALA A 135 20.71 2.53 3.88
C ALA A 135 20.65 1.61 2.65
N GLN A 136 20.36 0.31 2.85
CA GLN A 136 20.21 -0.64 1.74
C GLN A 136 19.00 -0.31 0.84
N VAL A 137 17.90 0.19 1.42
CA VAL A 137 16.75 0.65 0.63
C VAL A 137 17.14 1.84 -0.24
N SER A 138 17.85 2.82 0.32
CA SER A 138 18.36 3.98 -0.44
C SER A 138 19.34 3.54 -1.54
N ASP A 139 20.29 2.67 -1.21
CA ASP A 139 21.29 2.18 -2.16
C ASP A 139 20.63 1.43 -3.32
N PHE A 140 19.57 0.65 -3.06
CA PHE A 140 18.81 -0.01 -4.11
C PHE A 140 18.27 1.00 -5.13
N PHE A 141 17.57 2.05 -4.68
CA PHE A 141 16.96 3.03 -5.59
C PHE A 141 17.98 3.89 -6.32
N VAL A 142 19.07 4.30 -5.66
CA VAL A 142 20.17 5.03 -6.31
C VAL A 142 20.77 4.21 -7.45
N ASN A 143 21.06 2.92 -7.21
CA ASN A 143 21.63 2.05 -8.23
C ASN A 143 20.64 1.74 -9.35
N ALA A 144 19.37 1.52 -9.01
CA ALA A 144 18.31 1.24 -9.97
C ALA A 144 18.11 2.41 -10.96
N VAL A 145 18.10 3.64 -10.46
CA VAL A 145 17.98 4.85 -11.32
C VAL A 145 19.22 5.01 -12.21
N ALA A 146 20.43 4.84 -11.66
CA ALA A 146 21.66 4.94 -12.45
C ALA A 146 21.73 3.92 -13.60
N GLN A 147 21.15 2.72 -13.43
CA GLN A 147 21.07 1.73 -14.50
C GLN A 147 20.10 2.14 -15.61
N ILE A 148 18.97 2.75 -15.26
CA ILE A 148 18.00 3.27 -16.24
C ILE A 148 18.64 4.37 -17.10
N GLU A 149 19.28 5.35 -16.47
CA GLU A 149 19.96 6.44 -17.18
C GLU A 149 21.15 5.95 -18.03
N GLY A 150 21.86 4.92 -17.54
CA GLY A 150 22.96 4.27 -18.25
C GLY A 150 22.52 3.55 -19.53
N ASP A 151 21.42 2.79 -19.47
CA ASP A 151 20.88 2.08 -20.63
C ASP A 151 20.32 3.02 -21.71
N ASP A 152 19.71 4.14 -21.32
CA ASP A 152 19.25 5.17 -22.26
C ASP A 152 20.42 5.84 -23.00
N SER A 153 21.59 5.94 -22.37
CA SER A 153 22.78 6.57 -22.95
C SER A 153 23.62 5.66 -23.88
N GLN A 154 23.35 4.36 -23.93
CA GLN A 154 24.02 3.41 -24.84
C GLN A 154 23.23 3.11 -26.14
N SER A 155 22.05 3.73 -26.32
CA SER A 155 21.17 3.47 -27.46
C SER A 155 21.35 4.40 -28.68
N TYR A 156 22.54 5.01 -28.85
CA TYR A 156 22.87 5.92 -29.97
C TYR A 156 24.02 5.44 -30.85
#